data_AF-A0A7T9CDD0-F1
#
_entry.id   AF-A0A7T9CDD0-F1
#
_cell.length_a   1.000
_cell.length_b   1.000
_cell.length_c   1.000
_cell.angle_alpha   90.00
_cell.angle_beta   90.00
_cell.angle_gamma   90.00
#
_symmetry.space_group_name_H-M   'P 1'
#
loop_
_entity.id
_entity.type
_entity.pdbx_description
1 polymer ?
#
loop_
_entity_poly.entity_id
_entity_poly.type
_entity_poly.pdbx_seq_one_letter_code
_entity_poly.pdbx_strand_id
1 'polypeptide(L)'
;MGGFVQQSITKTAVRELTTPIADITTFNTLVFGIISGNPWSCTAYDVGGVPQNPVSKSREGYTARIEFEDIEEAIVSYDKALALDPNYTSAWNNRGIRSNEDA
;
A
#
# COMPACT_ATOMS: atom_id res chain seq x y z
N MET A 1 24.74 -14.27 34.49
CA MET A 1 23.75 -13.22 34.14
C MET A 1 23.85 -12.92 32.66
N GLY A 2 23.23 -13.73 31.81
CA GLY A 2 23.09 -13.43 30.39
C GLY A 2 21.76 -12.72 30.21
N GLY A 3 21.77 -11.39 30.17
CA GLY A 3 20.58 -10.63 29.82
C GLY A 3 20.21 -10.95 28.37
N PHE A 4 19.01 -11.44 28.14
CA PHE A 4 18.47 -11.57 26.81
C PHE A 4 18.33 -10.15 26.23
N VAL A 5 19.19 -9.79 25.27
CA VAL A 5 19.04 -8.55 24.51
C VAL A 5 18.08 -8.85 23.38
N GLN A 6 16.85 -8.34 23.49
CA GLN A 6 15.86 -8.43 22.43
C GLN A 6 16.38 -7.66 21.20
N GLN A 7 16.67 -8.38 20.11
CA GLN A 7 17.29 -7.81 18.91
C GLN A 7 16.29 -7.18 17.92
N SER A 8 14.98 -7.41 18.07
CA SER A 8 13.96 -6.78 17.24
C SER A 8 12.64 -6.57 18.00
N ILE A 9 12.12 -5.34 17.92
CA ILE A 9 10.81 -4.93 18.46
C ILE A 9 9.72 -4.90 17.38
N THR A 10 10.03 -5.31 16.15
CA THR A 10 9.08 -5.27 15.03
C THR A 10 7.98 -6.30 15.24
N LYS A 11 6.78 -5.83 15.57
CA LYS A 11 5.56 -6.65 15.65
C LYS A 11 4.76 -6.48 14.36
N THR A 12 4.44 -7.59 13.71
CA THR A 12 3.62 -7.61 12.49
C THR A 12 2.22 -8.14 12.82
N ALA A 13 1.19 -7.46 12.32
CA ALA A 13 -0.19 -7.94 12.36
C ALA A 13 -0.76 -7.87 10.93
N VAL A 14 -1.39 -8.96 10.50
CA VAL A 14 -2.05 -9.06 9.19
C VAL A 14 -3.52 -9.35 9.41
N ARG A 15 -4.39 -8.62 8.73
CA ARG A 15 -5.84 -8.85 8.73
C ARG A 15 -6.30 -8.99 7.28
N GLU A 16 -6.81 -10.16 6.95
CA GLU A 16 -7.50 -10.40 5.70
C GLU A 16 -8.94 -9.92 5.82
N LEU A 17 -9.39 -9.14 4.84
CA LEU A 17 -10.77 -8.63 4.79
C LEU A 17 -11.57 -9.50 3.81
N THR A 18 -12.67 -10.07 4.28
CA THR A 18 -13.59 -10.87 3.45
C THR A 18 -14.47 -9.99 2.56
N THR A 19 -14.60 -8.71 2.90
CA THR A 19 -15.33 -7.70 2.12
C THR A 19 -14.34 -6.61 1.65
N PRO A 20 -14.30 -6.29 0.35
CA PRO A 20 -13.45 -5.22 -0.16
C PRO A 20 -13.78 -3.87 0.50
N ILE A 21 -12.76 -3.03 0.67
CA ILE A 21 -12.95 -1.65 1.07
C ILE A 21 -13.47 -0.90 -0.17
N ALA A 22 -14.58 -0.19 -0.03
CA ALA A 22 -15.31 0.41 -1.14
C ALA A 22 -14.48 1.41 -1.96
N ASP A 23 -13.64 2.21 -1.30
CA ASP A 23 -12.83 3.23 -1.94
C ASP A 23 -11.59 3.60 -1.10
N ILE A 24 -10.68 4.34 -1.74
CA ILE A 24 -9.44 4.80 -1.14
C ILE A 24 -9.65 5.78 0.02
N THR A 25 -10.73 6.56 0.00
CA THR A 25 -11.06 7.51 1.08
C THR A 25 -11.37 6.75 2.36
N THR A 26 -12.20 5.71 2.26
CA THR A 26 -12.55 4.81 3.36
C THR A 26 -11.30 4.15 3.93
N PHE A 27 -10.41 3.66 3.06
CA PHE A 27 -9.12 3.10 3.50
C PHE A 27 -8.28 4.13 4.27
N ASN A 28 -8.14 5.34 3.73
CA ASN A 28 -7.40 6.43 4.38
C ASN A 28 -7.99 6.83 5.73
N THR A 29 -9.32 6.87 5.84
CA THR A 29 -10.00 7.13 7.11
C THR A 29 -9.69 6.06 8.16
N LEU A 30 -9.67 4.77 7.78
CA LEU A 30 -9.30 3.68 8.68
C LEU A 30 -7.85 3.81 9.16
N VAL A 31 -6.91 4.06 8.25
CA VAL A 31 -5.50 4.26 8.58
C VAL A 31 -5.32 5.45 9.52
N PHE A 32 -5.97 6.57 9.22
CA PHE A 32 -5.93 7.75 10.09
C PHE A 32 -6.51 7.46 11.49
N GLY A 33 -7.60 6.69 11.58
CA GLY A 33 -8.18 6.27 12.85
C GLY A 33 -7.22 5.45 13.71
N ILE A 34 -6.42 4.57 13.10
CA ILE A 34 -5.40 3.79 13.82
C ILE A 34 -4.27 4.70 14.33
N ILE A 35 -3.78 5.60 13.47
CA ILE A 35 -2.68 6.51 13.81
C ILE A 35 -3.08 7.44 14.97
N SER A 36 -4.25 8.07 14.85
CA SER A 36 -4.76 9.02 15.86
C SER A 36 -5.25 8.34 17.13
N GLY A 37 -5.85 7.16 17.01
CA GLY A 37 -6.36 6.39 18.15
C GLY A 37 -5.26 5.77 19.01
N ASN A 38 -4.04 5.62 18.48
CA ASN A 38 -2.88 5.05 19.17
C ASN A 38 -3.25 3.81 20.03
N PRO A 39 -3.82 2.75 19.43
CA PRO A 39 -4.34 1.61 20.17
C PRO A 39 -3.25 0.84 20.94
N TRP A 40 -1.98 1.02 20.56
CA TRP A 40 -0.84 0.41 21.22
C TRP A 40 -0.30 1.24 22.40
N SER A 41 -0.88 2.41 22.65
CA SER A 41 -0.41 3.36 23.67
C SER A 41 1.08 3.70 23.52
N CYS A 42 1.53 3.89 22.28
CA CYS A 42 2.90 4.30 21.98
C CYS A 42 3.16 5.72 22.52
N THR A 43 4.41 5.98 22.90
CA THR A 43 4.87 7.30 23.37
C THR A 43 5.65 8.00 22.26
N ALA A 44 5.45 9.31 22.13
CA ALA A 44 6.26 10.15 21.25
C ALA A 44 7.74 10.13 21.68
N TYR A 45 8.67 10.32 20.74
CA TYR A 45 10.09 10.30 21.02
C TYR A 45 10.86 11.25 20.10
N ASP A 46 12.04 11.67 20.53
CA ASP A 46 12.92 12.54 19.74
C ASP A 46 14.06 11.74 19.11
N VAL A 47 14.34 12.00 17.84
CA VAL A 47 15.52 11.49 17.14
C VAL A 47 16.33 12.66 16.64
N GLY A 48 17.52 12.86 17.21
CA GLY A 48 18.41 13.95 16.80
C GLY A 48 17.80 15.34 16.97
N GLY A 49 16.92 15.54 17.96
CA GLY A 49 16.22 16.81 18.19
C GLY A 49 14.98 17.01 17.31
N VAL A 50 14.57 16.00 16.52
CA VAL A 50 13.33 16.04 15.75
C VAL A 50 12.26 15.20 16.45
N PRO A 51 11.14 15.81 16.89
CA PRO A 51 10.06 15.10 17.55
C PRO A 51 9.33 14.18 16.56
N GLN A 52 9.15 12.93 16.97
CA GLN A 52 8.39 11.91 16.24
C GLN A 52 7.07 11.63 16.94
N ASN A 53 6.01 11.51 16.14
CA ASN A 53 4.71 11.10 16.63
C ASN A 53 4.74 9.66 17.18
N PRO A 54 3.89 9.34 18.18
CA PRO A 54 3.89 8.02 18.82
C PRO A 54 3.54 6.89 17.83
N VAL A 55 2.65 7.18 16.87
CA VAL A 55 2.33 6.30 15.77
C VAL A 55 2.45 7.13 14.50
N SER A 56 3.13 6.59 13.50
CA SER A 56 3.27 7.22 12.20
C SER A 56 3.27 6.16 11.11
N LYS A 57 2.79 6.56 9.92
CA LYS A 57 2.86 5.73 8.72
C LYS A 57 4.23 5.92 8.08
N SER A 58 5.02 4.85 7.99
CA SER A 58 6.37 4.89 7.41
C SER A 58 6.38 4.58 5.91
N ARG A 59 5.55 3.64 5.47
CA ARG A 59 5.45 3.21 4.06
C ARG A 59 4.04 2.78 3.72
N GLU A 60 3.69 2.92 2.45
CA GLU A 60 2.50 2.36 1.83
C GLU A 60 2.89 1.59 0.57
N GLY A 61 2.15 0.53 0.25
CA GLY A 61 2.28 -0.20 -0.99
C GLY A 61 0.93 -0.72 -1.45
N TYR A 62 0.69 -0.64 -2.75
CA TYR A 62 -0.52 -1.16 -3.40
C TYR A 62 -0.15 -2.30 -4.33
N THR A 63 -0.96 -3.35 -4.35
CA THR A 63 -0.85 -4.45 -5.32
C THR A 63 -2.19 -4.58 -6.00
N ALA A 64 -2.24 -4.27 -7.29
CA ALA A 64 -3.42 -4.47 -8.12
C ALA A 64 -3.32 -5.83 -8.83
N ARG A 65 -4.42 -6.58 -8.82
CA ARG A 65 -4.61 -7.75 -9.69
C ARG A 65 -5.76 -7.40 -10.63
N ILE A 66 -5.47 -7.34 -11.92
CA ILE A 66 -6.48 -7.15 -12.96
C ILE A 66 -6.70 -8.51 -13.61
N GLU A 67 -7.93 -9.00 -13.54
CA GLU A 67 -8.37 -10.25 -14.17
C GLU A 67 -9.04 -9.86 -15.48
N PHE A 68 -8.44 -10.23 -16.61
CA PHE A 68 -8.95 -9.89 -17.94
C PHE A 68 -9.71 -11.08 -18.51
N GLU A 69 -11.01 -10.93 -18.75
CA GLU A 69 -11.79 -11.90 -19.54
C GLU A 69 -11.74 -11.57 -21.04
N ASP A 70 -11.49 -10.30 -21.42
CA ASP A 70 -11.46 -9.87 -22.83
C ASP A 70 -10.34 -8.87 -23.16
N ILE A 71 -9.81 -8.98 -24.37
CA ILE A 71 -8.56 -8.33 -24.83
C ILE A 71 -8.74 -6.81 -24.98
N GLU A 72 -9.88 -6.37 -25.49
CA GLU A 72 -10.15 -4.94 -25.74
C GLU A 72 -10.31 -4.15 -24.43
N GLU A 73 -10.94 -4.75 -23.41
CA GLU A 73 -11.06 -4.13 -22.09
C GLU A 73 -9.71 -4.02 -21.37
N ALA A 74 -8.73 -4.86 -21.73
CA ALA A 74 -7.40 -4.80 -21.16
C ALA A 74 -6.67 -3.51 -21.55
N ILE A 75 -6.76 -3.13 -22.83
CA ILE A 75 -6.14 -1.90 -23.34
C ILE A 75 -6.78 -0.68 -22.70
N VAL A 76 -8.12 -0.65 -22.61
CA VAL A 76 -8.86 0.45 -21.97
C VAL A 76 -8.51 0.56 -20.47
N SER A 77 -8.30 -0.57 -19.79
CA SER A 77 -7.92 -0.59 -18.38
C SER A 77 -6.48 -0.14 -18.14
N TYR A 78 -5.55 -0.50 -19.02
CA TYR A 78 -4.19 0.03 -18.97
C TYR A 78 -4.16 1.54 -19.22
N ASP A 79 -4.96 2.04 -20.16
CA ASP A 79 -5.07 3.49 -20.40
C ASP A 79 -5.67 4.22 -19.18
N LYS A 80 -6.64 3.63 -18.47
CA LYS A 80 -7.14 4.17 -17.20
C LYS A 80 -6.09 4.11 -16.08
N ALA A 81 -5.30 3.04 -16.00
CA ALA A 81 -4.24 2.91 -15.00
C ALA A 81 -3.12 3.95 -15.24
N LEU A 82 -2.76 4.20 -16.50
CA LEU A 82 -1.82 5.25 -16.88
C LEU A 82 -2.37 6.67 -16.69
N ALA A 83 -3.70 6.85 -16.79
CA ALA A 83 -4.34 8.12 -16.45
C ALA A 83 -4.34 8.41 -14.95
N LEU A 84 -4.35 7.36 -14.10
CA LEU A 84 -4.27 7.49 -12.64
C LEU A 84 -2.83 7.63 -12.14
N ASP A 85 -1.89 6.90 -12.73
CA ASP A 85 -0.46 7.02 -12.47
C ASP A 85 0.35 6.89 -13.78
N PRO A 86 0.80 8.01 -14.36
CA PRO A 86 1.58 8.02 -15.60
C PRO A 86 2.91 7.25 -15.50
N ASN A 87 3.44 7.06 -14.29
CA ASN A 87 4.71 6.39 -14.05
C ASN A 87 4.55 4.90 -13.72
N TYR A 88 3.34 4.34 -13.85
CA TYR A 88 3.08 2.93 -13.57
C TYR A 88 3.75 2.03 -14.62
N THR A 89 5.03 1.73 -14.39
CA THR A 89 5.94 1.06 -15.34
C THR A 89 5.44 -0.32 -15.75
N SER A 90 4.73 -1.01 -14.85
CA SER A 90 4.10 -2.30 -15.12
C SER A 90 2.95 -2.20 -16.14
N ALA A 91 2.16 -1.12 -16.12
CA ALA A 91 1.13 -0.91 -17.15
C ALA A 91 1.73 -0.61 -18.52
N TRP A 92 2.81 0.16 -18.59
CA TRP A 92 3.54 0.39 -19.84
C TRP A 92 4.10 -0.91 -20.44
N ASN A 93 4.74 -1.75 -19.61
CA ASN A 93 5.27 -3.05 -20.05
C ASN A 93 4.16 -3.99 -20.54
N ASN A 94 3.06 -4.11 -19.79
CA ASN A 94 1.98 -5.01 -20.14
C ASN A 94 1.15 -4.51 -21.33
N ARG A 95 1.01 -3.19 -21.51
CA ARG A 95 0.41 -2.58 -22.72
C ARG A 95 1.24 -2.86 -23.95
N GLY A 96 2.56 -2.71 -23.86
CA GLY A 96 3.48 -2.96 -24.97
C GLY A 96 3.51 -4.43 -25.40
N ILE A 97 3.52 -5.36 -24.45
CA ILE A 97 3.45 -6.81 -24.75
C ILE A 97 2.16 -7.13 -25.50
N ARG A 98 1.02 -6.56 -25.08
CA ARG A 98 -0.27 -6.84 -25.71
C ARG A 98 -0.42 -6.20 -27.10
N SER A 99 0.00 -4.95 -27.27
CA SER A 99 -0.08 -4.24 -28.56
C SER A 99 0.82 -4.85 -29.64
N ASN A 100 1.88 -5.58 -29.27
CA ASN A 100 2.77 -6.25 -30.22
C ASN A 100 2.24 -7.63 -30.66
N GLU A 101 1.17 -8.13 -30.05
CA GLU A 101 0.58 -9.44 -30.39
C GLU A 101 -0.55 -9.31 -31.43
N ASP A 102 -0.98 -8.08 -31.72
CA ASP A 102 -2.00 -7.72 -32.73
C ASP A 102 -1.41 -7.19 -34.06
N ALA A 103 -0.09 -7.34 -34.29
CA ALA A 103 0.63 -6.91 -35.51
C ALA A 103 1.22 -8.10 -36.28
#